data_AF-A0A452XP98-F1
#
_entry.id   AF-A0A452XP98-F1
#
_cell.length_a   1.000
_cell.length_b   1.000
_cell.length_c   1.000
_cell.angle_alpha   90.00
_cell.angle_beta   90.00
_cell.angle_gamma   90.00
#
_symmetry.space_group_name_H-M   'P 1'
#
loop_
_entity.id
_entity.type
_entity.pdbx_description
1 polymer ?
#
loop_
_entity_poly.entity_id
_entity_poly.type
_entity_poly.pdbx_seq_one_letter_code
_entity_poly.pdbx_strand_id
1 'polypeptide(L)'
;IYSEEDRSKMPPELANALSHEREAVDDSEIRERALEAIYMIVMQDDGRKAFWSVNGPRILQVGYEDEEDLKVMGAYELIGSLLVGKGEIEQDQEQGEDKPQ
;
A
#
# COMPACT_ATOMS: atom_id res chain seq x y z
N ILE A 1 -1.93 -17.11 -4.40
CA ILE A 1 -1.27 -17.82 -3.28
C ILE A 1 0.14 -18.18 -3.74
N TYR A 2 1.17 -17.85 -2.95
CA TYR A 2 2.59 -18.12 -3.29
C TYR A 2 2.93 -19.59 -3.06
N SER A 3 3.72 -20.20 -3.95
CA SER A 3 4.14 -21.60 -3.78
C SER A 3 5.15 -21.75 -2.64
N GLU A 4 5.36 -22.99 -2.16
CA GLU A 4 6.47 -23.28 -1.23
C GLU A 4 7.83 -22.94 -1.83
N GLU A 5 8.02 -23.20 -3.13
CA GLU A 5 9.25 -22.84 -3.83
C GLU A 5 9.49 -21.33 -3.83
N ASP A 6 8.45 -20.53 -4.09
CA ASP A 6 8.56 -19.06 -4.06
C ASP A 6 8.89 -18.54 -2.67
N ARG A 7 8.20 -19.05 -1.65
CA ARG A 7 8.39 -18.65 -0.24
C ARG A 7 9.77 -19.04 0.27
N SER A 8 10.34 -20.16 -0.18
CA SER A 8 11.68 -20.62 0.22
C SER A 8 12.81 -19.65 -0.17
N LYS A 9 12.56 -18.79 -1.16
CA LYS A 9 13.51 -17.78 -1.67
C LYS A 9 13.38 -16.43 -0.96
N MET A 10 12.42 -16.28 -0.03
CA MET A 10 12.11 -15.02 0.68
C MET A 10 12.72 -15.00 2.10
N PRO A 11 12.89 -13.81 2.71
CA PRO A 11 13.24 -13.70 4.13
C PRO A 11 12.24 -14.44 5.04
N PRO A 12 12.68 -15.03 6.17
CA PRO A 12 11.83 -15.86 7.02
C PRO A 12 10.56 -15.15 7.51
N GLU A 13 10.66 -13.87 7.83
CA GLU A 13 9.54 -13.06 8.31
C GLU A 13 8.45 -12.94 7.23
N LEU A 14 8.87 -12.72 5.98
CA LEU A 14 7.98 -12.60 4.83
C LEU A 14 7.41 -13.96 4.41
N ALA A 15 8.25 -14.98 4.37
CA ALA A 15 7.85 -16.35 4.04
C ALA A 15 6.80 -16.88 5.01
N ASN A 16 7.00 -16.65 6.32
CA ASN A 16 6.04 -17.02 7.36
C ASN A 16 4.71 -16.28 7.17
N ALA A 17 4.75 -14.96 7.00
CA ALA A 17 3.55 -14.15 6.81
C ALA A 17 2.73 -14.57 5.56
N LEU A 18 3.41 -14.98 4.48
CA LEU A 18 2.77 -15.48 3.25
C LEU A 18 2.39 -16.97 3.31
N SER A 19 2.73 -17.66 4.40
CA SER A 19 2.38 -19.08 4.59
C SER A 19 1.00 -19.30 5.17
N HIS A 20 0.41 -18.28 5.77
CA HIS A 20 -0.92 -18.34 6.33
C HIS A 20 -1.98 -18.17 5.24
N GLU A 21 -3.00 -19.01 5.30
CA GLU A 21 -4.23 -18.79 4.54
C GLU A 21 -4.84 -17.48 5.01
N ARG A 22 -5.11 -16.58 4.05
CA ARG A 22 -5.76 -15.31 4.34
C ARG A 22 -7.24 -15.48 4.06
N GLU A 23 -8.04 -15.29 5.11
CA GLU A 23 -9.49 -15.26 4.96
C GLU A 23 -9.89 -14.03 4.15
N ALA A 24 -10.78 -14.22 3.17
CA ALA A 24 -11.41 -13.11 2.49
C ALA A 24 -12.29 -12.36 3.50
N VAL A 25 -12.14 -11.04 3.57
CA VAL A 25 -13.01 -10.22 4.41
C VAL A 25 -14.24 -9.88 3.58
N ASP A 26 -15.27 -10.73 3.66
CA ASP A 26 -16.49 -10.57 2.87
C ASP A 26 -17.36 -9.39 3.34
N ASP A 27 -17.27 -9.02 4.62
CA ASP A 27 -17.99 -7.89 5.22
C ASP A 27 -17.43 -6.55 4.73
N SER A 28 -18.23 -5.84 3.93
CA SER A 28 -17.82 -4.56 3.36
C SER A 28 -17.68 -3.45 4.39
N GLU A 29 -18.40 -3.50 5.52
CA GLU A 29 -18.21 -2.52 6.59
C GLU A 29 -16.83 -2.67 7.22
N ILE A 30 -16.36 -3.91 7.45
CA ILE A 30 -15.00 -4.14 7.96
C ILE A 30 -13.95 -3.59 7.00
N ARG A 31 -14.11 -3.84 5.69
CA ARG A 31 -13.17 -3.34 4.66
C ARG A 31 -13.16 -1.81 4.62
N GLU A 32 -14.32 -1.18 4.64
CA GLU A 32 -14.44 0.28 4.69
C GLU A 32 -13.77 0.85 5.95
N ARG A 33 -14.06 0.32 7.14
CA ARG A 33 -13.45 0.81 8.40
C ARG A 33 -11.93 0.67 8.39
N ALA A 34 -11.41 -0.40 7.80
CA ALA A 34 -9.97 -0.59 7.66
C ALA A 34 -9.37 0.50 6.75
N LEU A 35 -10.01 0.83 5.64
CA LEU A 35 -9.59 1.90 4.74
C LEU A 35 -9.71 3.28 5.42
N GLU A 36 -10.76 3.55 6.18
CA GLU A 36 -10.88 4.78 6.98
C GLU A 36 -9.72 4.93 7.98
N ALA A 37 -9.32 3.84 8.64
CA ALA A 37 -8.17 3.85 9.53
C ALA A 37 -6.84 4.10 8.78
N ILE A 38 -6.64 3.46 7.62
CA ILE A 38 -5.48 3.70 6.75
C ILE A 38 -5.45 5.15 6.28
N TYR A 39 -6.60 5.71 5.88
CA TYR A 39 -6.71 7.11 5.49
C TYR A 39 -6.21 8.05 6.57
N MET A 40 -6.63 7.84 7.83
CA MET A 40 -6.15 8.66 8.96
C MET A 40 -4.63 8.59 9.15
N ILE A 41 -4.03 7.41 8.93
CA ILE A 41 -2.57 7.22 9.00
C ILE A 41 -1.88 7.95 7.83
N VAL A 42 -2.34 7.72 6.60
CA VAL A 42 -1.75 8.27 5.36
C VAL A 42 -1.89 9.79 5.26
N MET A 43 -2.88 10.37 5.95
CA MET A 43 -3.05 11.81 6.04
C MET A 43 -1.83 12.51 6.65
N GLN A 44 -1.15 11.89 7.62
CA GLN A 44 0.05 12.43 8.26
C GLN A 44 1.29 12.19 7.38
N ASP A 45 2.23 13.14 7.32
CA ASP A 45 3.40 13.02 6.42
C ASP A 45 4.26 11.77 6.70
N ASP A 46 4.57 11.47 7.98
CA ASP A 46 5.34 10.26 8.33
C ASP A 46 4.55 8.97 8.09
N GLY A 47 3.23 9.00 8.33
CA GLY A 47 2.34 7.89 8.02
C GLY A 47 2.28 7.60 6.52
N ARG A 48 2.28 8.66 5.69
CA ARG A 48 2.37 8.55 4.24
C ARG A 48 3.70 7.95 3.79
N LYS A 49 4.83 8.43 4.32
CA LYS A 49 6.17 7.87 4.02
C LYS A 49 6.25 6.40 4.40
N ALA A 50 5.74 6.03 5.58
CA ALA A 50 5.66 4.64 6.01
C ALA A 50 4.75 3.79 5.11
N PHE A 51 3.64 4.36 4.62
CA PHE A 51 2.78 3.68 3.67
C PHE A 51 3.48 3.44 2.33
N TRP A 52 4.28 4.39 1.83
CA TRP A 52 5.10 4.21 0.64
C TRP A 52 6.18 3.14 0.80
N SER A 53 6.85 3.07 1.96
CA SER A 53 7.94 2.10 2.20
C SER A 53 7.48 0.65 2.19
N VAL A 54 6.18 0.40 2.40
CA VAL A 54 5.56 -0.95 2.32
C VAL A 54 4.85 -1.20 0.99
N ASN A 55 5.12 -0.40 -0.04
CA ASN A 55 4.46 -0.47 -1.35
C ASN A 55 2.93 -0.26 -1.27
N GLY A 56 2.50 0.56 -0.30
CA GLY A 56 1.10 0.89 -0.05
C GLY A 56 0.31 1.35 -1.28
N PRO A 57 0.83 2.22 -2.16
CA PRO A 57 0.11 2.62 -3.38
C PRO A 57 -0.25 1.45 -4.30
N ARG A 58 0.65 0.46 -4.45
CA ARG A 58 0.36 -0.74 -5.26
C ARG A 58 -0.67 -1.63 -4.56
N ILE A 59 -0.58 -1.76 -3.23
CA ILE A 59 -1.58 -2.50 -2.43
C ILE A 59 -2.97 -1.87 -2.61
N LEU A 60 -3.05 -0.54 -2.54
CA LEU A 60 -4.28 0.21 -2.73
C LEU A 60 -4.86 0.02 -4.14
N GLN A 61 -4.01 0.07 -5.17
CA GLN A 61 -4.41 -0.15 -6.56
C GLN A 61 -5.00 -1.54 -6.75
N VAL A 62 -4.29 -2.60 -6.33
CA VAL A 62 -4.78 -3.98 -6.48
C VAL A 62 -6.08 -4.18 -5.70
N GLY A 63 -6.15 -3.65 -4.48
CA GLY A 63 -7.37 -3.73 -3.67
C GLY A 63 -8.58 -3.03 -4.31
N TYR A 64 -8.37 -1.90 -4.99
CA TYR A 64 -9.44 -1.20 -5.73
C TYR A 64 -9.87 -1.97 -6.98
N GLU A 65 -8.93 -2.56 -7.73
CA GLU A 65 -9.21 -3.35 -8.94
C GLU A 65 -10.11 -4.57 -8.64
N ASP A 66 -9.97 -5.15 -7.44
CA ASP A 66 -10.74 -6.31 -6.98
C ASP A 66 -12.02 -5.95 -6.19
N GLU A 67 -12.29 -4.67 -5.90
CA GLU A 67 -13.43 -4.25 -5.08
C GLU A 67 -14.69 -3.98 -5.92
N GLU A 68 -15.83 -4.49 -5.45
CA GLU A 68 -17.14 -4.34 -6.13
C GLU A 68 -18.12 -3.46 -5.34
N ASP A 69 -17.92 -3.28 -4.03
CA ASP A 69 -18.77 -2.43 -3.20
C ASP A 69 -18.44 -0.95 -3.40
N LEU A 70 -19.39 -0.20 -3.95
CA LEU A 70 -19.25 1.22 -4.28
C LEU A 70 -18.82 2.09 -3.08
N LYS A 71 -19.23 1.73 -1.86
CA LYS A 71 -18.87 2.46 -0.65
C LYS A 71 -17.40 2.27 -0.31
N VAL A 72 -16.93 1.03 -0.41
CA VAL A 72 -15.54 0.67 -0.16
C VAL A 72 -14.62 1.25 -1.24
N MET A 73 -15.05 1.23 -2.50
CA MET A 73 -14.35 1.91 -3.61
C MET A 73 -14.15 3.41 -3.32
N GLY A 74 -15.15 4.09 -2.79
CA GLY A 74 -15.02 5.50 -2.39
C GLY A 74 -13.97 5.73 -1.30
N ALA A 75 -13.81 4.80 -0.35
CA ALA A 75 -12.78 4.87 0.67
C ALA A 75 -11.37 4.66 0.08
N TYR A 76 -11.21 3.75 -0.88
CA TYR A 76 -9.96 3.59 -1.65
C TYR A 76 -9.59 4.89 -2.38
N GLU A 77 -10.54 5.50 -3.09
CA GLU A 77 -10.33 6.74 -3.84
C GLU A 77 -9.90 7.90 -2.92
N LEU A 78 -10.50 7.97 -1.73
CA LEU A 78 -10.14 8.98 -0.73
C LEU A 78 -8.67 8.86 -0.31
N ILE A 79 -8.17 7.65 -0.04
CA ILE A 79 -6.75 7.42 0.25
C ILE A 79 -5.90 7.76 -0.97
N GLY A 80 -6.32 7.34 -2.17
CA GLY A 80 -5.62 7.61 -3.42
C GLY A 80 -5.39 9.10 -3.67
N SER A 81 -6.38 9.94 -3.32
CA SER A 81 -6.28 11.40 -3.43
C SER A 81 -5.12 12.01 -2.61
N LEU A 82 -4.69 11.35 -1.52
CA LEU A 82 -3.57 11.80 -0.69
C LEU A 82 -2.20 11.45 -1.30
N LEU A 83 -2.18 10.52 -2.27
CA LEU A 83 -0.97 9.99 -2.90
C LEU A 83 -0.69 10.68 -4.25
N VAL A 84 -1.73 11.13 -4.93
CA VAL A 84 -1.64 11.87 -6.20
C VAL A 84 -1.20 13.32 -5.91
N GLY A 85 -0.01 13.70 -6.39
CA GLY A 85 0.52 15.08 -6.30
C GLY A 85 1.77 15.29 -5.45
N LYS A 86 2.22 14.29 -4.67
CA LYS A 86 3.51 14.33 -3.94
C LYS A 86 4.53 13.28 -4.41
N GLY A 87 4.12 12.30 -5.22
CA GLY A 87 4.98 11.19 -5.66
C GLY A 87 6.03 11.54 -6.73
N GLU A 88 5.94 12.70 -7.37
CA GLU A 88 6.90 13.11 -8.42
C GLU A 88 8.03 14.03 -7.91
N ILE A 89 7.92 14.56 -6.68
CA ILE A 89 8.83 15.64 -6.23
C ILE A 89 10.02 15.16 -5.41
N GLU A 90 10.00 13.92 -4.92
CA GLU A 90 11.05 13.42 -3.98
C GLU A 90 11.94 12.31 -4.56
N GLN A 91 11.64 11.74 -5.74
CA GLN A 91 12.52 10.70 -6.34
C GLN A 91 13.56 11.26 -7.33
N ASP A 92 13.42 12.50 -7.81
CA ASP A 92 14.32 13.11 -8.79
C ASP A 92 15.38 14.07 -8.18
N GLN A 93 15.42 14.27 -6.86
CA GLN A 93 16.35 15.23 -6.25
C GLN A 93 17.65 14.64 -5.67
N GLU A 94 17.88 13.32 -5.74
CA GLU A 94 19.13 12.70 -5.24
C GLU A 94 20.17 12.38 -6.33
N GLN A 95 19.96 12.77 -7.59
CA GLN A 95 21.00 12.70 -8.65
C GLN A 95 21.25 14.08 -9.25
N GLY A 96 21.80 15.00 -8.44
CA GLY A 96 22.11 16.35 -8.91
C GLY A 96 23.23 17.07 -8.15
N GLU A 97 24.02 16.38 -7.33
CA GLU A 97 25.21 16.98 -6.71
C GLU A 97 26.40 16.02 -6.82
N ASP A 98 27.11 16.07 -7.95
CA ASP A 98 28.58 16.08 -7.96
C ASP A 98 29.11 16.44 -9.37
N LYS A 99 29.62 17.66 -9.53
CA LYS A 99 31.05 17.84 -9.86
C LYS A 99 31.49 19.31 -9.86
N PRO A 100 32.63 19.62 -9.23
CA PRO A 100 33.26 20.93 -9.32
C PRO A 100 34.10 21.04 -10.60
N GLN A 101 34.10 22.24 -11.20
CA GLN A 101 35.29 22.94 -11.73
C GLN A 101 34.93 24.37 -12.14
#